data_AF-X0WAJ5-F1
#
_entry.id   AF-X0WAJ5-F1
#
_cell.length_a   1.000
_cell.length_b   1.000
_cell.length_c   1.000
_cell.angle_alpha   90.00
_cell.angle_beta   90.00
_cell.angle_gamma   90.00
#
_symmetry.space_group_name_H-M   'P 1'
#
loop_
_entity.id
_entity.type
_entity.pdbx_description
1 polymer ?
#
loop_
_entity_poly.entity_id
_entity_poly.type
_entity_poly.pdbx_seq_one_letter_code
_entity_poly.pdbx_strand_id
1 'polypeptide(L)' 'MLIEHIIFLQDNEAIIPLDMIASHGKEEAIEYLQQWDFGGGERFNYSCWGKGDITYNQGDLILAYNALCGYISLYRKLG' A
#
# COMPACT_ATOMS: atom_id res chain seq x y z
N MET A 1 8.76 -12.25 8.94
CA MET A 1 9.01 -11.22 7.90
C MET A 1 8.82 -9.88 8.57
N LEU A 2 9.86 -9.05 8.59
CA LEU A 2 9.76 -7.68 9.09
C LEU A 2 9.22 -6.81 7.94
N ILE A 3 8.30 -5.91 8.24
CA ILE A 3 7.63 -5.07 7.25
C ILE A 3 7.66 -3.64 7.78
N GLU A 4 8.00 -2.67 6.94
CA GLU A 4 7.96 -1.24 7.22
C GLU A 4 6.79 -0.60 6.48
N HIS A 5 5.99 0.21 7.18
CA HIS A 5 4.90 0.96 6.58
C HIS A 5 5.42 2.22 5.89
N ILE A 6 5.09 2.38 4.60
CA ILE A 6 5.46 3.56 3.81
C ILE A 6 4.37 4.61 3.92
N ILE A 7 3.13 4.27 3.55
CA ILE A 7 2.01 5.21 3.54
C ILE A 7 0.69 4.46 3.69
N PHE A 8 -0.27 5.11 4.35
CA PHE A 8 -1.66 4.71 4.42
C PHE A 8 -2.52 5.93 4.09
N LEU A 9 -3.41 5.78 3.11
CA LEU A 9 -4.34 6.80 2.68
C LEU A 9 -5.76 6.24 2.83
N GLN A 10 -6.68 7.09 3.25
CA GLN A 10 -8.09 6.74 3.43
C GLN A 10 -8.99 7.87 2.94
N ASP A 11 -10.26 7.54 2.72
CA ASP A 11 -11.29 8.48 2.26
C ASP A 11 -10.82 9.23 1.00
N ASN A 12 -10.85 10.56 1.03
CA ASN A 12 -10.52 11.40 -0.13
C ASN A 12 -9.07 11.24 -0.60
N GLU A 13 -8.14 10.87 0.27
CA GLU A 13 -6.73 10.71 -0.08
C GLU A 13 -6.50 9.41 -0.87
N ALA A 14 -7.36 8.42 -0.67
CA ALA A 14 -7.27 7.12 -1.36
C ALA A 14 -7.89 7.13 -2.76
N ILE A 15 -8.71 8.14 -3.10
CA ILE A 15 -9.44 8.19 -4.39
C ILE A 15 -8.49 8.04 -5.58
N ILE A 16 -7.48 8.91 -5.67
CA ILE A 16 -6.53 8.92 -6.79
C ILE A 16 -5.82 7.57 -6.97
N PRO A 17 -5.13 7.01 -5.96
CA PRO A 17 -4.44 5.74 -6.13
C PRO A 17 -5.39 4.54 -6.32
N LEU A 18 -6.62 4.57 -5.78
CA LEU A 18 -7.62 3.53 -6.07
C LEU A 18 -8.13 3.60 -7.52
N ASP A 19 -8.36 4.80 -8.05
CA ASP A 19 -8.74 5.01 -9.45
C ASP A 19 -7.61 4.60 -10.41
N MET A 20 -6.35 4.85 -10.03
CA MET A 20 -5.18 4.36 -10.77
C MET A 20 -5.16 2.83 -10.86
N ILE A 21 -5.47 2.12 -9.77
CA ILE A 21 -5.57 0.65 -9.80
C ILE A 21 -6.62 0.19 -10.81
N ALA A 22 -7.78 0.86 -10.85
CA ALA A 22 -8.87 0.49 -11.74
C ALA A 22 -8.56 0.80 -13.23
N SER A 23 -7.81 1.87 -13.49
CA SER A 23 -7.61 2.41 -14.84
C SER A 23 -6.31 1.96 -15.49
N HIS A 24 -5.22 1.87 -14.72
CA HIS A 24 -3.87 1.67 -15.24
C HIS A 24 -3.15 0.46 -14.63
N GLY A 25 -3.63 -0.04 -13.48
CA GLY A 25 -3.08 -1.21 -12.80
C GLY A 25 -2.37 -0.87 -11.49
N LYS A 26 -1.86 -1.91 -10.83
CA LYS A 26 -1.35 -1.81 -9.46
C LYS A 26 0.06 -1.23 -9.41
N GLU A 27 0.82 -1.46 -10.47
CA GLU A 27 2.19 -1.00 -10.65
C GLU A 27 2.27 0.52 -10.64
N GLU A 28 1.40 1.20 -11.41
CA GLU A 28 1.37 2.67 -11.45
C GLU A 28 0.93 3.27 -10.10
N ALA A 29 -0.02 2.64 -9.42
CA ALA A 29 -0.42 3.06 -8.07
C ALA A 29 0.72 2.89 -7.06
N ILE A 30 1.54 1.85 -7.19
CA ILE A 30 2.74 1.67 -6.36
C ILE A 30 3.74 2.79 -6.64
N GLU A 31 4.07 3.07 -7.90
CA GLU A 31 4.99 4.15 -8.27
C GLU A 31 4.51 5.52 -7.74
N TYR A 32 3.21 5.79 -7.80
CA TYR A 32 2.60 6.98 -7.20
C TYR A 32 2.82 7.02 -5.67
N LEU A 33 2.46 5.96 -4.95
CA LEU A 33 2.55 5.90 -3.49
C LEU A 33 4.00 5.93 -2.96
N GLN A 34 4.97 5.50 -3.76
CA GLN A 34 6.40 5.58 -3.39
C GLN A 34 6.92 7.02 -3.23
N GLN A 35 6.18 8.04 -3.71
CA GLN A 35 6.56 9.44 -3.50
C GLN A 35 6.58 9.85 -2.02
N TRP A 36 5.93 9.06 -1.15
CA TRP A 36 5.92 9.25 0.31
C TRP A 36 6.93 8.38 1.07
N ASP A 37 7.79 7.63 0.36
CA ASP A 37 8.83 6.84 1.01
C ASP A 37 10.02 7.69 1.45
N PHE A 38 9.89 8.28 2.64
CA PHE A 38 10.96 9.04 3.30
C PHE A 38 11.81 8.16 4.25
N GLY A 39 11.52 6.86 4.33
CA GLY A 39 12.10 5.93 5.29
C GLY A 39 11.65 6.15 6.75
N GLY A 40 11.97 5.18 7.61
CA GLY A 40 11.73 5.30 9.07
C GLY A 40 10.27 5.09 9.49
N GLY A 41 9.46 4.46 8.65
CA GLY A 41 8.09 4.09 8.98
C GLY A 41 7.99 3.07 10.12
N GLU A 42 6.77 2.89 10.63
CA GLU A 42 6.51 1.88 11.67
C GLU A 42 6.80 0.47 11.15
N ARG A 43 7.37 -0.38 12.01
CA ARG A 43 7.81 -1.73 11.66
C ARG A 43 7.00 -2.79 12.38
N PHE A 44 6.61 -3.80 11.61
CA PHE A 44 5.75 -4.89 12.05
C PHE A 44 6.40 -6.23 11.76
N ASN A 45 6.28 -7.19 12.68
CA ASN A 45 6.66 -8.59 12.47
C ASN A 45 5.45 -9.48 12.12
N TYR A 46 4.33 -8.88 11.76
CA TYR A 46 3.07 -9.50 11.38
C TYR A 46 2.44 -8.77 10.19
N SER A 47 1.46 -9.39 9.53
CA SER A 47 0.66 -8.74 8.49
C SER A 47 -0.27 -7.71 9.11
N CYS A 48 -0.07 -6.43 8.79
CA CYS A 48 -0.81 -5.29 9.33
C CYS A 48 -2.02 -4.86 8.48
N TRP A 49 -2.23 -5.48 7.31
CA TRP A 49 -3.43 -5.27 6.49
C TRP A 49 -4.61 -6.16 6.93
N GLY A 50 -5.82 -5.76 6.54
CA GLY A 50 -7.06 -6.48 6.85
C GLY A 50 -7.16 -7.81 6.11
N LYS A 51 -7.90 -8.78 6.69
CA LYS A 51 -8.13 -10.09 6.06
C LYS A 51 -8.93 -10.03 4.76
N GLY A 52 -9.72 -8.97 4.56
CA GLY A 52 -10.54 -8.76 3.36
C GLY A 52 -9.82 -7.96 2.27
N ASP A 53 -8.57 -7.56 2.53
CA ASP A 53 -7.85 -6.63 1.67
C ASP A 53 -7.31 -7.36 0.46
N ILE A 54 -7.31 -6.67 -0.67
CA ILE A 54 -6.58 -7.14 -1.84
C ILE A 54 -5.12 -6.79 -1.62
N THR A 55 -4.26 -7.80 -1.62
CA THR A 55 -2.81 -7.62 -1.53
C THR A 55 -2.13 -7.88 -2.87
N TYR A 56 -1.13 -7.07 -3.20
CA TYR A 56 -0.27 -7.26 -4.36
C TYR A 56 1.20 -7.07 -3.98
N ASN A 57 2.09 -7.91 -4.52
CA ASN A 57 3.52 -7.88 -4.22
C ASN A 57 4.29 -7.46 -5.47
N GLN A 58 5.17 -6.48 -5.35
CA GLN A 58 6.09 -6.05 -6.40
C GLN A 58 7.50 -5.94 -5.82
N GLY A 59 8.30 -6.99 -6.03
CA GLY A 59 9.58 -7.13 -5.34
C GLY A 59 9.41 -7.10 -3.81
N ASP A 60 10.06 -6.13 -3.18
CA ASP A 60 9.98 -5.93 -1.72
C ASP A 60 8.77 -5.09 -1.30
N LEU A 61 7.99 -4.56 -2.23
CA LEU A 61 6.81 -3.76 -1.91
C LEU A 61 5.56 -4.64 -1.77
N ILE A 62 4.71 -4.27 -0.82
CA ILE A 62 3.39 -4.87 -0.60
C ILE A 62 2.37 -3.74 -0.67
N LEU A 63 1.50 -3.80 -1.66
CA LEU A 63 0.31 -2.97 -1.73
C LEU A 63 -0.85 -3.71 -1.06
N ALA A 64 -1.57 -3.08 -0.15
CA ALA A 64 -2.80 -3.62 0.42
C ALA A 64 -3.89 -2.56 0.39
N TYR A 65 -5.06 -2.91 -0.15
CA TYR A 65 -6.15 -1.95 -0.31
C TYR A 65 -7.52 -2.60 -0.19
N ASN A 66 -8.51 -1.78 0.10
CA ASN A 66 -9.91 -2.15 0.05
C ASN A 66 -10.69 -0.99 -0.57
N ALA A 67 -11.05 -1.14 -1.85
CA ALA A 67 -11.76 -0.11 -2.59
C ALA A 67 -13.18 0.15 -2.03
N LEU A 68 -13.83 -0.86 -1.45
CA LEU A 68 -15.16 -0.71 -0.82
C LEU A 68 -15.08 0.09 0.48
N CYS A 69 -13.98 -0.06 1.22
CA CYS A 69 -13.71 0.70 2.44
C CYS A 69 -12.93 1.99 2.19
N GLY A 70 -12.55 2.29 0.95
CA GLY A 70 -11.91 3.55 0.58
C GLY A 70 -10.53 3.77 1.17
N TYR A 71 -9.69 2.73 1.27
CA TYR A 71 -8.31 2.89 1.72
C TYR A 71 -7.29 2.08 0.94
N ILE A 72 -6.05 2.53 1.03
CA ILE A 72 -4.87 1.89 0.44
C ILE A 72 -3.64 2.12 1.32
N SER A 73 -2.77 1.11 1.36
CA SER A 73 -1.49 1.17 2.06
C SER A 73 -0.38 0.55 1.23
N LEU A 74 0.81 1.11 1.37
CA LEU A 74 2.04 0.57 0.82
C LEU A 74 3.00 0.23 1.96
N TYR A 75 3.61 -0.94 1.85
CA TYR A 75 4.61 -1.42 2.78
C TYR A 75 5.86 -1.89 2.04
N ARG A 76 6.98 -1.99 2.77
CA ARG A 76 8.23 -2.59 2.32
C ARG A 76 8.60 -3.78 3.21
N LYS A 77 8.93 -4.91 2.61
CA LYS A 77 9.57 -6.04 3.28
C LYS A 77 11.01 -5.67 3.63
N LEU A 78 11.39 -5.95 4.86
CA LEU A 78 12.76 -5.88 5.33
C LEU A 78 13.25 -7.33 5.52
N GLY A 79 14.44 -7.61 4.96
CA GLY A 79 15.08 -8.92 4.95
C GLY A 79 15.24 -9.56 6.33
#